data_AF-A0A7W4YEY5-F1
#
_entry.id   AF-A0A7W4YEY5-F1
#
_cell.length_a   1.000
_cell.length_b   1.000
_cell.length_c   1.000
_cell.angle_alpha   90.00
_cell.angle_beta   90.00
_cell.angle_gamma   90.00
#
_symmetry.space_group_name_H-M   'P 1'
#
loop_
_entity.id
_entity.type
_entity.pdbx_description
1 polymer ?
#
loop_
_entity_poly.entity_id
_entity_poly.type
_entity_poly.pdbx_seq_one_letter_code
_entity_poly.pdbx_strand_id
1 'polypeptide(L)'
;MGVLVHPDQQVHPAVQRALDDGRLRAVSNHRSGHPWLLARHWERTLTEVRTKHLDIVILSHLDGETATAVVLLAQGRRTLEELDDLQMLLPESTIVIAKDEAGETRVEGALAGQKRAVWVEEGSVAFVSDDRGLLMDIFALGGERQGRDPQGDDRQERVGWMPLWTVPTGMWLHTNTGAIPRVRAVAAAGTARASRPS
;
A
#
# COMPACT_ATOMS: atom_id res chain seq x y z
N MET A 1 -10.62 -8.30 -2.15
CA MET A 1 -9.41 -7.56 -2.58
C MET A 1 -8.56 -7.26 -1.35
N GLY A 2 -7.28 -7.61 -1.43
CA GLY A 2 -6.29 -7.46 -0.37
C GLY A 2 -4.93 -7.23 -1.02
N VAL A 3 -4.52 -5.98 -1.18
CA VAL A 3 -3.27 -5.64 -1.90
C VAL A 3 -2.15 -5.63 -0.89
N LEU A 4 -1.06 -6.34 -1.12
CA LEU A 4 0.10 -6.29 -0.23
C LEU A 4 1.18 -5.45 -0.89
N VAL A 5 1.56 -4.36 -0.24
CA VAL A 5 2.61 -3.46 -0.72
C VAL A 5 3.73 -3.43 0.29
N HIS A 6 4.89 -3.98 -0.05
CA HIS A 6 6.16 -3.36 0.28
C HIS A 6 7.21 -3.68 -0.80
N PRO A 7 8.12 -2.75 -1.12
CA PRO A 7 8.83 -2.71 -2.38
C PRO A 7 10.34 -2.97 -2.31
N ASP A 8 10.90 -3.18 -3.49
CA ASP A 8 12.27 -2.85 -3.93
C ASP A 8 13.46 -3.47 -3.18
N GLN A 9 13.18 -4.40 -2.26
CA GLN A 9 14.16 -5.22 -1.54
C GLN A 9 13.81 -6.71 -1.56
N GLN A 10 14.64 -7.51 -0.88
CA GLN A 10 14.45 -8.94 -0.69
C GLN A 10 13.08 -9.22 -0.06
N VAL A 11 12.31 -10.07 -0.72
CA VAL A 11 10.95 -10.43 -0.30
C VAL A 11 11.01 -11.09 1.07
N HIS A 12 10.25 -10.56 2.03
CA HIS A 12 10.15 -11.13 3.37
C HIS A 12 9.72 -12.61 3.29
N PRO A 13 10.30 -13.55 4.08
CA PRO A 13 10.03 -14.97 3.94
C PRO A 13 8.55 -15.35 4.03
N ALA A 14 7.76 -14.66 4.85
CA ALA A 14 6.31 -14.94 4.92
C ALA A 14 5.55 -14.50 3.66
N VAL A 15 6.02 -13.43 3.01
CA VAL A 15 5.47 -12.97 1.72
C VAL A 15 5.88 -13.92 0.62
N GLN A 16 7.14 -14.38 0.61
CA GLN A 16 7.62 -15.37 -0.35
C GLN A 16 6.83 -16.67 -0.24
N ARG A 17 6.64 -17.19 0.99
CA ARG A 17 5.79 -18.37 1.22
C ARG A 17 4.36 -18.15 0.72
N ALA A 18 3.76 -16.99 0.96
CA ALA A 18 2.42 -16.68 0.46
C ALA A 18 2.35 -16.60 -1.09
N LEU A 19 3.44 -16.25 -1.77
CA LEU A 19 3.55 -16.33 -3.23
C LEU A 19 3.67 -17.79 -3.71
N ASP A 20 4.53 -18.58 -3.06
CA ASP A 20 4.75 -19.99 -3.39
C ASP A 20 3.47 -20.82 -3.20
N ASP A 21 2.70 -20.53 -2.15
CA ASP A 21 1.39 -21.14 -1.85
C ASP A 21 0.27 -20.63 -2.77
N GLY A 22 0.54 -19.66 -3.65
CA GLY A 22 -0.42 -19.08 -4.59
C GLY A 22 -1.49 -18.17 -3.95
N ARG A 23 -1.34 -17.85 -2.66
CA ARG A 23 -2.23 -16.93 -1.91
C ARG A 23 -2.08 -15.48 -2.39
N LEU A 24 -0.85 -15.11 -2.77
CA LEU A 24 -0.53 -13.84 -3.43
C LEU A 24 -0.16 -14.10 -4.89
N ARG A 25 -0.42 -13.11 -5.75
CA ARG A 25 0.11 -13.06 -7.11
C ARG A 25 0.70 -11.69 -7.40
N ALA A 26 1.82 -11.70 -8.09
CA ALA A 26 2.34 -10.53 -8.79
C ALA A 26 1.37 -10.15 -9.92
N VAL A 27 0.93 -8.89 -9.97
CA VAL A 27 -0.03 -8.44 -10.98
C VAL A 27 0.55 -7.44 -11.98
N SER A 28 1.56 -6.69 -11.57
CA SER A 28 2.28 -5.76 -12.44
C SER A 28 3.59 -5.35 -11.79
N ASN A 29 4.62 -5.14 -12.60
CA ASN A 29 5.92 -4.70 -12.11
C ASN A 29 5.94 -3.18 -11.95
N HIS A 30 6.41 -2.70 -10.80
CA HIS A 30 6.93 -1.34 -10.69
C HIS A 30 8.14 -1.16 -11.63
N ARG A 31 8.43 0.07 -12.05
CA ARG A 31 9.64 0.40 -12.83
C ARG A 31 10.96 -0.05 -12.18
N SER A 32 10.98 -0.23 -10.86
CA SER A 32 12.11 -0.84 -10.12
C SER A 32 12.33 -2.32 -10.42
N GLY A 33 11.38 -2.98 -11.08
CA GLY A 33 11.37 -4.43 -11.31
C GLY A 33 10.62 -5.24 -10.26
N HIS A 34 10.15 -4.63 -9.16
CA HIS A 34 9.42 -5.35 -8.12
C HIS A 34 7.90 -5.26 -8.29
N PRO A 35 7.18 -6.38 -8.20
CA PRO A 35 5.76 -6.40 -8.49
C PRO A 35 4.89 -5.85 -7.37
N TRP A 36 3.75 -5.27 -7.77
CA TRP A 36 2.58 -5.14 -6.92
C TRP A 36 1.98 -6.53 -6.65
N LEU A 37 1.62 -6.81 -5.40
CA LEU A 37 1.09 -8.11 -5.01
C LEU A 37 -0.39 -8.00 -4.65
N LEU A 38 -1.22 -8.90 -5.20
CA LEU A 38 -2.64 -9.02 -4.86
C LEU A 38 -2.95 -10.37 -4.23
N ALA A 39 -3.70 -10.33 -3.13
CA ALA A 39 -4.57 -11.42 -2.74
C ALA A 39 -5.85 -11.38 -3.55
N ARG A 40 -6.39 -12.57 -3.89
CA ARG A 40 -7.62 -12.74 -4.66
C ARG A 40 -7.57 -12.04 -6.03
N HIS A 41 -6.46 -12.20 -6.74
CA HIS A 41 -6.18 -11.62 -8.06
C HIS A 41 -7.25 -11.87 -9.15
N TRP A 42 -8.15 -12.84 -8.95
CA TRP A 42 -9.31 -13.09 -9.80
C TRP A 42 -10.44 -12.08 -9.62
N GLU A 43 -10.48 -11.31 -8.52
CA GLU A 43 -11.50 -10.28 -8.22
C GLU A 43 -11.22 -8.92 -8.90
N ARG A 44 -10.38 -8.90 -9.94
CA ARG A 44 -9.79 -7.70 -10.60
C ARG A 44 -10.68 -6.44 -10.55
N THR A 45 -10.40 -5.57 -9.58
CA THR A 45 -10.91 -4.20 -9.53
C THR A 45 -9.74 -3.28 -9.20
N LEU A 46 -8.81 -3.15 -10.15
CA LEU A 46 -7.71 -2.21 -10.03
C LEU A 46 -7.54 -1.42 -11.33
N THR A 47 -7.09 -0.18 -11.18
CA THR A 47 -6.66 0.68 -12.28
C THR A 47 -5.21 1.08 -12.04
N GLU A 48 -4.36 0.83 -13.04
CA GLU A 48 -2.94 1.21 -13.01
C GLU A 48 -2.73 2.47 -13.83
N VAL A 49 -1.97 3.42 -13.28
CA VAL A 49 -1.59 4.65 -13.95
C VAL A 49 -0.09 4.82 -13.83
N ARG A 50 0.60 4.74 -14.97
CA ARG A 50 2.04 4.97 -15.06
C ARG A 50 2.31 6.32 -15.69
N THR A 51 3.04 7.16 -14.98
CA THR A 51 3.49 8.48 -15.46
C THR A 51 5.00 8.46 -15.67
N LYS A 52 5.57 9.61 -16.08
CA LYS A 52 7.03 9.74 -16.17
C LYS A 52 7.70 9.55 -14.80
N HIS A 53 7.06 9.95 -13.71
CA HIS A 53 7.70 10.01 -12.39
C HIS A 53 7.12 9.02 -11.36
N LEU A 54 5.87 8.60 -11.57
CA LEU A 54 5.10 7.86 -10.57
C LEU A 54 4.45 6.64 -11.21
N ASP A 55 4.39 5.55 -10.46
CA ASP A 55 3.55 4.40 -10.73
C ASP A 55 2.45 4.38 -9.66
N ILE A 56 1.18 4.43 -10.09
CA ILE A 56 0.02 4.56 -9.22
C ILE A 56 -0.90 3.35 -9.45
N VAL A 57 -1.37 2.77 -8.35
CA VAL A 57 -2.38 1.72 -8.30
C VAL A 57 -3.57 2.23 -7.53
N ILE A 58 -4.75 2.14 -8.14
CA ILE A 58 -6.02 2.52 -7.57
C ILE A 58 -6.84 1.26 -7.34
N LEU A 59 -7.25 1.02 -6.09
CA LEU A 59 -8.01 -0.16 -5.69
C LEU A 59 -9.51 0.00 -5.96
N SER A 60 -9.81 0.25 -7.22
CA SER A 60 -11.14 0.30 -7.81
C SER A 60 -11.00 0.13 -9.32
N HIS A 61 -12.04 -0.36 -9.98
CA HIS A 61 -12.12 -0.25 -11.43
C HIS A 61 -12.65 1.14 -11.77
N LEU A 62 -11.82 1.95 -12.41
CA LEU A 62 -12.22 3.24 -12.98
C LEU A 62 -12.52 3.07 -14.46
N ASP A 63 -13.63 3.63 -14.92
CA ASP A 63 -14.02 3.67 -16.32
C ASP A 63 -14.26 5.11 -16.81
N GLY A 64 -14.39 5.24 -18.14
CA GLY A 64 -14.82 6.47 -18.82
C GLY A 64 -14.06 7.73 -18.43
N GLU A 65 -14.83 8.74 -18.02
CA GLU A 65 -14.35 10.09 -17.72
C GLU A 65 -13.45 10.12 -16.49
N THR A 66 -13.78 9.38 -15.43
CA THR A 66 -13.00 9.32 -14.19
C THR A 66 -11.60 8.74 -14.43
N ALA A 67 -11.50 7.65 -15.17
CA ALA A 67 -10.21 7.06 -15.54
C ALA A 67 -9.35 8.06 -16.34
N THR A 68 -9.98 8.78 -17.28
CA THR A 68 -9.31 9.80 -18.09
C THR A 68 -8.82 10.97 -17.24
N ALA A 69 -9.66 11.51 -16.36
CA ALA A 69 -9.33 12.63 -15.48
C ALA A 69 -8.18 12.28 -14.53
N VAL A 70 -8.20 11.08 -13.96
CA VAL A 70 -7.13 10.56 -13.11
C VAL A 70 -5.79 10.49 -13.85
N VAL A 71 -5.78 9.95 -15.08
CA VAL A 71 -4.56 9.86 -15.88
C VAL A 71 -4.02 11.24 -16.21
N LEU A 72 -4.87 12.18 -16.65
CA LEU A 72 -4.47 13.54 -16.96
C LEU A 72 -3.93 14.29 -15.74
N LEU A 73 -4.58 14.14 -14.59
CA LEU A 73 -4.13 14.73 -13.34
C LEU A 73 -2.76 14.17 -12.95
N ALA A 74 -2.61 12.85 -12.96
CA ALA A 74 -1.37 12.17 -12.57
C ALA A 74 -0.19 12.52 -13.49
N GLN A 75 -0.41 12.72 -14.79
CA GLN A 75 0.63 13.11 -15.74
C GLN A 75 1.31 14.45 -15.40
N GLY A 76 0.59 15.36 -14.74
CA GLY A 76 1.13 16.64 -14.27
C GLY A 76 2.01 16.54 -13.02
N ARG A 77 2.08 15.36 -12.39
CA ARG A 77 2.70 15.16 -11.07
C ARG A 77 4.10 14.57 -11.17
N ARG A 78 4.97 15.05 -10.29
CA ARG A 78 6.39 14.68 -10.22
C ARG A 78 6.75 14.01 -8.90
N THR A 79 6.05 14.34 -7.82
CA THR A 79 6.34 13.80 -6.48
C THR A 79 5.08 13.24 -5.82
N LEU A 80 5.27 12.46 -4.76
CA LEU A 80 4.18 11.83 -4.01
C LEU A 80 3.29 12.85 -3.28
N GLU A 81 3.84 13.99 -2.87
CA GLU A 81 3.11 15.08 -2.20
C GLU A 81 2.12 15.77 -3.13
N GLU A 82 2.40 15.81 -4.44
CA GLU A 82 1.53 16.48 -5.40
C GLU A 82 0.25 15.68 -5.71
N LEU A 83 0.05 14.51 -5.09
CA LEU A 83 -1.11 13.65 -5.27
C LEU A 83 -2.29 13.93 -4.33
N ASP A 84 -2.21 14.97 -3.49
CA ASP A 84 -3.23 15.29 -2.47
C ASP A 84 -4.64 15.49 -3.05
N ASP A 85 -4.76 15.93 -4.30
CA ASP A 85 -6.06 16.14 -4.95
C ASP A 85 -6.58 14.94 -5.73
N LEU A 86 -5.76 13.89 -5.90
CA LEU A 86 -6.15 12.69 -6.64
C LEU A 86 -7.32 11.97 -5.95
N GLN A 87 -7.27 11.86 -4.62
CA GLN A 87 -8.30 11.20 -3.84
C GLN A 87 -9.67 11.90 -3.94
N MET A 88 -9.70 13.21 -4.21
CA MET A 88 -10.94 13.98 -4.37
C MET A 88 -11.69 13.66 -5.66
N LEU A 89 -11.01 13.08 -6.66
CA LEU A 89 -11.63 12.65 -7.92
C LEU A 89 -12.19 11.23 -7.86
N LEU A 90 -11.91 10.50 -6.78
CA LEU A 90 -12.22 9.08 -6.65
C LEU A 90 -13.42 8.87 -5.73
N PRO A 91 -14.13 7.74 -5.87
CA PRO A 91 -15.10 7.33 -4.87
C PRO A 91 -14.45 7.28 -3.48
N GLU A 92 -15.15 7.77 -2.46
CA GLU A 92 -14.61 7.91 -1.09
C GLU A 92 -14.08 6.59 -0.49
N SER A 93 -14.54 5.45 -1.00
CA SER A 93 -14.14 4.10 -0.57
C SER A 93 -12.84 3.58 -1.21
N THR A 94 -12.21 4.38 -2.06
CA THR A 94 -11.03 3.98 -2.85
C THR A 94 -9.74 4.13 -2.07
N ILE A 95 -8.82 3.19 -2.26
CA ILE A 95 -7.45 3.28 -1.74
C ILE A 95 -6.51 3.55 -2.90
N VAL A 96 -5.60 4.49 -2.69
CA VAL A 96 -4.60 4.91 -3.67
C VAL A 96 -3.22 4.57 -3.15
N ILE A 97 -2.44 3.89 -3.98
CA ILE A 97 -1.05 3.58 -3.72
C ILE A 97 -0.24 4.20 -4.83
N ALA A 98 0.78 4.98 -4.50
CA ALA A 98 1.70 5.57 -5.45
C ALA A 98 3.14 5.30 -5.03
N LYS A 99 4.01 5.07 -6.01
CA LYS A 99 5.44 4.90 -5.78
C LYS A 99 6.24 5.70 -6.80
N ASP A 100 7.35 6.27 -6.36
CA ASP A 100 8.30 6.99 -7.21
C ASP A 100 9.46 6.11 -7.71
N GLU A 101 10.37 6.71 -8.47
CA GLU A 101 11.56 6.01 -9.01
C GLU A 101 12.54 5.52 -7.93
N ALA A 102 12.57 6.17 -6.77
CA ALA A 102 13.45 5.80 -5.66
C ALA A 102 12.87 4.67 -4.80
N GLY A 103 11.61 4.28 -5.03
CA GLY A 103 10.91 3.27 -4.25
C GLY A 103 10.16 3.84 -3.05
N GLU A 104 10.14 5.17 -2.89
CA GLU A 104 9.30 5.81 -1.88
C GLU A 104 7.84 5.56 -2.23
N THR A 105 7.03 5.21 -1.22
CA THR A 105 5.63 4.85 -1.41
C THR A 105 4.73 5.74 -0.56
N ARG A 106 3.66 6.21 -1.19
CA ARG A 106 2.49 6.83 -0.56
C ARG A 106 1.34 5.84 -0.59
N VAL A 107 0.73 5.59 0.57
CA VAL A 107 -0.54 4.86 0.65
C VAL A 107 -1.58 5.73 1.32
N GLU A 108 -2.63 6.04 0.58
CA GLU A 108 -3.77 6.82 1.05
C GLU A 108 -4.98 5.92 1.25
N GLY A 109 -5.54 5.98 2.46
CA GLY A 109 -6.73 5.23 2.82
C GLY A 109 -8.00 5.85 2.21
N ALA A 110 -9.07 5.07 2.19
CA ALA A 110 -10.39 5.57 1.84
C ALA A 110 -10.81 6.77 2.73
N LEU A 111 -11.42 7.79 2.12
CA LEU A 111 -11.99 8.95 2.80
C LEU A 111 -13.23 8.57 3.62
N ALA A 112 -14.01 7.59 3.17
CA ALA A 112 -15.19 7.13 3.89
C ALA A 112 -15.44 5.63 3.71
N GLY A 113 -16.37 5.11 4.51
CA GLY A 113 -16.76 3.70 4.50
C GLY A 113 -15.89 2.81 5.39
N GLN A 114 -16.05 1.50 5.19
CA GLN A 114 -15.44 0.46 6.05
C GLN A 114 -14.04 0.03 5.59
N LYS A 115 -13.66 0.33 4.35
CA LYS A 115 -12.31 0.01 3.84
C LYS A 115 -11.29 0.94 4.46
N ARG A 116 -10.18 0.40 4.96
CA ARG A 116 -9.06 1.16 5.50
C ARG A 116 -7.77 0.54 5.05
N ALA A 117 -6.81 1.37 4.66
CA ALA A 117 -5.44 0.90 4.51
C ALA A 117 -4.88 0.62 5.91
N VAL A 118 -4.30 -0.56 6.08
CA VAL A 118 -3.65 -1.03 7.29
C VAL A 118 -2.22 -1.40 6.96
N TRP A 119 -1.31 -1.33 7.92
CA TRP A 119 0.07 -1.74 7.69
C TRP A 119 0.69 -2.41 8.91
N VAL A 120 1.71 -3.21 8.63
CA VAL A 120 2.61 -3.80 9.63
C VAL A 120 4.04 -3.34 9.31
N GLU A 121 4.86 -3.21 10.32
CA GLU A 121 6.24 -2.69 10.22
C GLU A 121 7.17 -3.76 10.76
N GLU A 122 8.22 -4.03 9.99
CA GLU A 122 9.31 -4.91 10.37
C GLU A 122 10.64 -4.21 10.09
N GLY A 123 11.28 -3.70 11.14
CA GLY A 123 12.47 -2.87 10.97
C GLY A 123 12.15 -1.57 10.21
N SER A 124 12.71 -1.38 9.02
CA SER A 124 12.47 -0.21 8.17
C SER A 124 11.48 -0.45 7.03
N VAL A 125 10.80 -1.59 7.06
CA VAL A 125 9.94 -2.09 6.00
C VAL A 125 8.48 -2.02 6.46
N ALA A 126 7.58 -1.49 5.63
CA ALA A 126 6.15 -1.42 5.92
C ALA A 126 5.31 -2.21 4.91
N PHE A 127 4.64 -3.27 5.33
CA PHE A 127 3.72 -4.02 4.48
C PHE A 127 2.30 -3.49 4.64
N VAL A 128 1.73 -2.97 3.56
CA VAL A 128 0.44 -2.27 3.57
C VAL A 128 -0.63 -3.07 2.84
N SER A 129 -1.86 -3.06 3.34
CA SER A 129 -3.02 -3.66 2.69
C SER A 129 -4.34 -2.98 2.96
N ASP A 130 -5.33 -3.17 2.08
CA ASP A 130 -6.74 -2.84 2.33
C ASP A 130 -7.48 -3.94 3.11
N ASP A 131 -6.82 -5.08 3.36
CA ASP A 131 -7.37 -6.22 4.09
C ASP A 131 -6.55 -6.52 5.35
N ARG A 132 -7.16 -6.24 6.52
CA ARG A 132 -6.58 -6.56 7.83
C ARG A 132 -6.37 -8.05 8.04
N GLY A 133 -7.33 -8.89 7.63
CA GLY A 133 -7.23 -10.34 7.76
C GLY A 133 -6.04 -10.87 6.97
N LEU A 134 -5.82 -10.33 5.76
CA LEU A 134 -4.67 -10.70 4.94
C LEU A 134 -3.33 -10.46 5.62
N LEU A 135 -3.11 -9.27 6.22
CA LEU A 135 -1.87 -8.99 6.94
C LEU A 135 -1.71 -9.89 8.17
N MET A 136 -2.79 -10.14 8.91
CA MET A 136 -2.76 -11.06 10.05
C MET A 136 -2.41 -12.48 9.61
N ASP A 137 -2.95 -12.96 8.49
CA ASP A 137 -2.73 -14.31 7.96
C ASP A 137 -1.34 -14.50 7.34
N ILE A 138 -0.76 -13.47 6.71
CA ILE A 138 0.60 -13.53 6.14
C ILE A 138 1.63 -13.53 7.27
N PHE A 139 1.51 -12.59 8.20
CA PHE A 139 2.49 -12.40 9.27
C PHE A 139 2.19 -13.23 10.53
N ALA A 140 1.14 -14.05 10.51
CA ALA A 140 0.66 -14.85 11.65
C ALA A 140 0.45 -14.02 12.93
N LEU A 141 -0.11 -12.82 12.77
CA LEU A 141 -0.31 -11.88 13.87
C LEU A 141 -1.47 -12.35 14.75
N GLY A 142 -1.15 -12.73 15.99
CA GLY A 142 -2.14 -13.16 16.97
C GLY A 142 -2.46 -14.66 16.98
N GLY A 143 -1.69 -15.49 16.26
CA GLY A 143 -1.79 -16.95 16.32
C GLY A 143 -0.56 -17.59 16.97
N GLU A 144 -0.78 -18.61 17.80
CA GLU A 144 0.29 -19.57 18.16
C GLU A 144 0.62 -20.39 16.90
N ARG A 145 1.80 -20.22 16.31
CA ARG A 145 2.25 -21.17 15.26
C ARG A 145 2.54 -22.50 15.93
N GLN A 146 1.68 -23.48 15.71
CA GLN A 146 1.99 -24.88 16.00
C GLN A 146 2.88 -25.41 14.87
N GLY A 147 4.18 -25.11 14.96
CA GLY A 147 5.18 -25.73 14.11
C GLY A 147 5.29 -27.20 14.47
N ARG A 148 4.76 -28.09 13.62
CA ARG A 148 5.01 -29.52 13.77
C ARG A 148 6.41 -29.81 13.22
N ASP A 149 7.39 -29.81 14.10
CA ASP A 149 8.70 -30.36 13.77
C ASP A 149 8.54 -31.87 13.50
N PRO A 150 9.08 -32.45 12.40
CA PRO A 150 9.06 -33.89 12.19
C PRO A 150 9.88 -34.66 13.25
N GLN A 151 10.60 -33.93 14.10
CA GLN A 151 11.56 -34.41 15.06
C GLN A 151 11.25 -33.92 16.49
N GLY A 152 9.97 -33.82 16.87
CA GLY A 152 9.53 -33.94 18.27
C GLY A 152 10.17 -32.99 19.29
N ASP A 153 10.50 -31.76 18.92
CA ASP A 153 10.85 -30.70 19.87
C ASP A 153 9.83 -29.56 19.71
N ASP A 154 8.87 -29.48 20.63
CA ASP A 154 7.79 -28.47 20.64
C ASP A 154 8.35 -27.09 21.03
N ARG A 155 9.31 -26.56 20.26
CA ARG A 155 9.69 -25.14 20.37
C ARG A 155 8.57 -24.30 19.76
N GLN A 156 7.66 -23.85 20.62
CA GLN A 156 6.80 -22.70 20.35
C GLN A 156 7.69 -21.49 20.05
N GLU A 157 8.08 -21.30 18.79
CA GLU A 157 8.52 -20.01 18.30
C GLU A 157 7.33 -19.06 18.43
N ARG A 158 7.32 -18.26 19.51
CA ARG A 158 6.50 -17.06 19.58
C ARG A 158 6.89 -16.19 18.41
N VAL A 159 6.13 -16.26 17.33
CA VAL A 159 6.18 -15.27 16.25
C VAL A 159 6.05 -13.91 16.93
N GLY A 160 7.08 -13.09 16.81
CA GLY A 160 7.12 -11.77 17.43
C GLY A 160 5.83 -11.03 17.11
N TRP A 161 5.17 -10.50 18.13
CA TRP A 161 3.96 -9.71 17.93
C TRP A 161 4.33 -8.47 17.11
N MET A 162 3.96 -8.45 15.82
CA MET A 162 4.09 -7.24 15.01
C MET A 162 2.82 -6.40 15.19
N PRO A 163 2.93 -5.15 15.65
CA PRO A 163 1.79 -4.26 15.71
C PRO A 163 1.21 -4.02 14.30
N LEU A 164 -0.12 -3.94 14.26
CA LEU A 164 -0.89 -3.66 13.05
C LEU A 164 -1.59 -2.31 13.23
N TRP A 165 -1.28 -1.36 12.36
CA TRP A 165 -1.82 0.00 12.39
C TRP A 165 -2.78 0.26 11.24
N THR A 166 -3.51 1.37 11.32
CA THR A 166 -4.51 1.80 10.34
C THR A 166 -4.19 3.21 9.88
N VAL A 167 -4.26 3.47 8.58
CA VAL A 167 -4.08 4.82 8.01
C VAL A 167 -5.34 5.63 8.32
N PRO A 168 -5.23 6.71 9.12
CA PRO A 168 -6.41 7.52 9.44
C PRO A 168 -6.98 8.21 8.21
N THR A 169 -8.27 8.54 8.27
CA THR A 169 -8.94 9.34 7.24
C THR A 169 -8.28 10.71 7.06
N GLY A 170 -8.10 11.16 5.82
CA GLY A 170 -7.45 12.45 5.52
C GLY A 170 -5.94 12.46 5.78
N MET A 171 -5.36 11.29 6.02
CA MET A 171 -3.92 11.09 6.18
C MET A 171 -3.44 10.06 5.15
N TRP A 172 -2.15 10.08 4.87
CA TRP A 172 -1.49 9.08 4.05
C TRP A 172 -0.23 8.57 4.73
N LEU A 173 0.10 7.31 4.48
CA LEU A 173 1.32 6.67 4.96
C LEU A 173 2.44 6.89 3.95
N HIS A 174 3.53 7.50 4.42
CA HIS A 174 4.79 7.64 3.71
C HIS A 174 5.77 6.57 4.16
N THR A 175 6.26 5.75 3.23
CA THR A 175 7.26 4.71 3.49
C THR A 175 8.46 4.89 2.57
N ASN A 176 9.66 4.88 3.15
CA ASN A 176 10.92 4.87 2.42
C ASN A 176 11.84 3.83 3.08
N THR A 177 12.56 3.07 2.26
CA THR A 177 13.51 2.05 2.70
C THR A 177 14.57 2.66 3.63
N GLY A 178 14.86 2.00 4.75
CA GLY A 178 15.84 2.47 5.72
C GLY A 178 15.35 3.64 6.59
N ALA A 179 14.12 4.11 6.39
CA ALA A 179 13.48 5.14 7.21
C ALA A 179 12.26 4.57 7.93
N ILE A 180 11.98 5.13 9.11
CA ILE A 180 10.77 4.80 9.87
C ILE A 180 9.55 5.29 9.08
N PRO A 181 8.51 4.48 8.85
CA PRO A 181 7.26 4.89 8.22
C PRO A 181 6.62 6.10 8.94
N ARG A 182 6.01 7.01 8.18
CA ARG A 182 5.40 8.24 8.74
C ARG A 182 4.01 8.48 8.19
N VAL A 183 3.06 8.72 9.06
CA VAL A 183 1.72 9.20 8.68
C VAL A 183 1.76 10.71 8.50
N ARG A 184 1.24 11.21 7.38
CA ARG A 184 1.21 12.63 6.99
C ARG A 184 -0.22 13.06 6.70
N ALA A 185 -0.54 14.32 6.97
CA ALA A 185 -1.82 14.88 6.54
C ALA A 185 -1.83 15.11 5.03
N VAL A 186 -2.99 14.90 4.40
CA VAL A 186 -3.26 15.42 3.05
C VAL A 186 -3.32 16.94 3.15
N ALA A 187 -2.56 17.68 2.34
CA ALA A 187 -2.70 19.13 2.34
C ALA A 187 -4.10 19.47 1.86
N ALA A 188 -4.86 20.19 2.69
CA ALA A 188 -6.18 20.65 2.28
C ALA A 188 -6.02 21.45 0.99
N ALA A 189 -6.74 21.05 -0.08
CA ALA A 189 -6.80 21.80 -1.32
C ALA A 189 -7.43 23.17 -1.03
N GLY A 190 -6.60 24.17 -0.72
CA GLY A 190 -7.09 25.47 -0.27
C GLY A 190 -6.16 26.30 0.59
N THR A 191 -4.84 26.33 0.33
CA THR A 191 -4.01 27.49 0.70
C THR A 191 -3.14 27.91 -0.47
N ALA A 192 -3.79 28.39 -1.52
CA ALA A 192 -3.14 29.28 -2.46
C ALA A 192 -2.65 30.53 -1.69
N ARG A 193 -1.35 30.81 -1.81
CA ARG A 193 -0.68 32.10 -1.54
C ARG A 193 -1.03 32.77 -0.21
N ALA A 194 -0.26 32.45 0.83
CA ALA A 194 0.03 33.45 1.86
C ALA A 194 0.96 34.52 1.25
N SER A 195 0.38 35.71 1.08
CA SER A 195 0.96 36.99 0.72
C SER A 195 2.41 37.19 1.18
N ARG A 196 3.31 37.51 0.24
CA ARG A 196 4.54 38.24 0.58
C ARG A 196 4.13 39.65 1.02
N PRO A 197 4.52 40.14 2.21
CA PRO A 197 4.43 41.56 2.48
C PRO A 197 5.45 42.31 1.62
N SER A 198 4.99 43.45 1.11
CA SER A 198 5.73 44.43 0.30
C SER A 198 6.99 44.95 0.97
#